data_AF-A0A365R0K0-F1
#
_entry.id   AF-A0A365R0K0-F1
#
_cell.length_a   1.000
_cell.length_b   1.000
_cell.length_c   1.000
_cell.angle_alpha   90.00
_cell.angle_beta   90.00
_cell.angle_gamma   90.00
#
_symmetry.space_group_name_H-M   'P 1'
#
loop_
_entity.id
_entity.type
_entity.pdbx_description
1 polymer ?
#
loop_
_entity_poly.entity_id
_entity_poly.type
_entity_poly.pdbx_seq_one_letter_code
_entity_poly.pdbx_strand_id
1 'polypeptide(L)' 'MAYTKQDLERIQSAIAKGELEVQYADRRVKYRSIGELREARTEIIRALNGAAGRSSIVRIRHAGKGVR' A
#
# COMPACT_ATOMS: atom_id res chain seq x y z
N MET A 1 -7.54 -2.96 -1.97
CA MET A 1 -6.13 -3.24 -2.31
C MET A 1 -5.24 -2.85 -1.16
N ALA A 2 -4.36 -3.73 -0.70
CA ALA A 2 -3.23 -3.32 0.13
C ALA A 2 -2.06 -3.04 -0.82
N TYR A 3 -1.57 -1.80 -0.85
CA TYR A 3 -0.37 -1.50 -1.60
C TYR A 3 0.82 -2.26 -1.02
N THR A 4 1.70 -2.77 -1.88
CA THR A 4 2.90 -3.51 -1.47
C THR A 4 4.16 -2.67 -1.66
N LYS A 5 5.27 -3.07 -1.03
CA LYS A 5 6.58 -2.46 -1.28
C LYS A 5 7.00 -2.57 -2.74
N GLN A 6 6.60 -3.65 -3.42
CA GLN A 6 6.92 -3.86 -4.82
C GLN A 6 6.19 -2.87 -5.72
N ASP A 7 4.97 -2.46 -5.37
CA ASP A 7 4.24 -1.41 -6.11
C ASP A 7 4.94 -0.06 -5.99
N LEU A 8 5.54 0.23 -4.83
CA LEU A 8 6.35 1.42 -4.61
C LEU A 8 7.61 1.43 -5.50
N GLU A 9 8.30 0.30 -5.63
CA GLU A 9 9.48 0.20 -6.49
C GLU A 9 9.13 0.38 -7.97
N ARG A 10 8.01 -0.22 -8.42
CA ARG A 10 7.55 -0.11 -9.80
C ARG A 10 7.22 1.34 -10.19
N ILE A 11 6.50 2.06 -9.33
CA ILE A 11 6.18 3.47 -9.60
C ILE A 11 7.43 4.36 -9.53
N GLN A 12 8.36 4.08 -8.62
CA GLN A 12 9.64 4.80 -8.56
C GLN A 12 10.48 4.60 -9.83
N SER A 13 10.52 3.37 -10.35
CA SER A 13 11.20 3.06 -11.61
C SER A 13 10.58 3.80 -12.79
N ALA A 14 9.25 3.80 -12.89
CA ALA A 14 8.54 4.53 -13.95
C ALA A 14 8.81 6.05 -13.89
N ILE A 15 8.79 6.64 -12.69
CA ILE A 15 9.16 8.06 -12.50
C ILE A 15 10.61 8.31 -12.93
N ALA A 16 11.55 7.44 -12.56
CA ALA A 16 12.96 7.60 -12.92
C ALA A 16 13.20 7.48 -14.43
N LYS A 17 12.42 6.63 -15.12
CA LYS A 17 12.47 6.45 -16.57
C LYS A 17 11.67 7.50 -17.35
N GLY A 18 10.79 8.25 -16.69
CA GLY A 18 9.86 9.17 -17.34
C GLY A 18 8.69 8.47 -18.05
N GLU A 19 8.36 7.24 -17.66
CA GLU A 19 7.25 6.47 -18.21
C GLU A 19 5.93 6.88 -17.55
N LEU A 20 4.86 6.99 -18.34
CA LEU A 20 3.51 7.28 -17.85
C LEU A 20 2.67 6.03 -17.58
N GLU A 21 3.17 4.84 -17.93
CA GLU A 21 2.49 3.57 -17.66
C GLU A 21 3.22 2.78 -16.59
N VAL A 22 2.46 2.29 -15.60
CA VAL A 22 2.97 1.42 -14.55
C VAL A 22 2.17 0.12 -14.58
N GLN A 23 2.89 -0.99 -14.70
CA GLN A 23 2.31 -2.33 -14.59
C GLN A 23 2.34 -2.76 -13.13
N TYR A 24 1.18 -2.92 -12.49
CA TYR A 24 1.04 -3.57 -11.20
C TYR A 24 0.78 -5.07 -11.36
N ALA A 25 0.77 -5.83 -10.26
CA ALA A 25 0.60 -7.28 -10.31
C ALA A 25 -0.75 -7.72 -10.93
N ASP A 26 -1.80 -6.96 -10.66
CA ASP A 26 -3.17 -7.24 -11.07
C ASP A 26 -3.64 -6.40 -12.28
N ARG A 27 -3.03 -5.24 -12.50
CA ARG A 27 -3.51 -4.26 -13.48
C ARG A 27 -2.41 -3.37 -14.03
N ARG A 28 -2.65 -2.82 -15.23
CA ARG A 28 -1.82 -1.76 -15.82
C ARG A 28 -2.53 -0.42 -15.67
N VAL A 29 -1.81 0.60 -15.22
CA VAL A 29 -2.36 1.94 -15.02
C VAL A 29 -1.55 2.92 -15.86
N LYS A 30 -2.26 3.72 -16.66
CA LYS A 30 -1.70 4.83 -17.42
C LYS A 30 -2.06 6.14 -16.75
N TYR A 31 -1.03 6.89 -16.37
CA TYR A 31 -1.14 8.21 -15.79
C TYR A 31 -1.08 9.28 -16.88
N ARG A 32 -1.60 10.47 -16.59
CA ARG A 32 -1.63 11.59 -17.54
C ARG A 32 -0.38 12.46 -17.43
N SER A 33 0.33 12.39 -16.31
CA SER A 33 1.55 13.17 -16.08
C SER A 33 2.48 12.54 -15.05
N ILE A 34 3.73 13.02 -15.03
CA ILE A 34 4.69 12.70 -13.96
C ILE A 34 4.21 13.25 -12.60
N GLY A 35 3.40 14.32 -12.59
CA GLY A 35 2.79 14.86 -11.36
C GLY A 35 1.88 13.83 -10.70
N GLU A 36 0.96 13.23 -11.47
CA GLU A 36 0.06 12.18 -10.97
C GLU A 36 0.84 10.95 -10.47
N LEU A 37 1.96 10.59 -11.11
CA LEU A 37 2.83 9.51 -10.63
C LEU A 37 3.43 9.81 -9.25
N ARG A 38 3.83 11.06 -9.00
CA ARG A 38 4.37 11.48 -7.69
C ARG A 38 3.28 11.49 -6.61
N GLU A 39 2.07 11.89 -6.95
CA GLU A 39 0.91 11.82 -6.06
C GLU A 39 0.57 10.37 -5.70
N ALA A 40 0.45 9.50 -6.70
CA ALA A 40 0.22 8.07 -6.50
C ALA A 40 1.32 7.41 -5.65
N ARG A 41 2.60 7.78 -5.85
CA ARG A 41 3.71 7.32 -4.99
C ARG A 41 3.48 7.74 -3.53
N THR A 42 3.03 8.97 -3.31
CA THR A 42 2.76 9.50 -1.96
C THR A 42 1.61 8.74 -1.29
N GLU A 43 0.56 8.43 -2.04
CA GLU A 43 -0.56 7.59 -1.55
C GLU A 43 -0.10 6.19 -1.15
N ILE A 44 0.72 5.55 -1.98
CA ILE A 44 1.29 4.22 -1.69
C ILE A 44 2.08 4.24 -0.38
N ILE A 45 2.96 5.23 -0.19
CA ILE A 45 3.74 5.38 1.05
C ILE A 45 2.82 5.59 2.25
N ARG A 46 1.81 6.47 2.13
CA ARG A 46 0.83 6.72 3.20
C ARG A 46 0.07 5.45 3.57
N ALA A 47 -0.34 4.67 2.57
CA ALA A 47 -1.05 3.42 2.80
C ALA A 47 -0.16 2.35 3.46
N LEU A 48 1.10 2.23 3.05
CA LEU A 48 2.08 1.33 3.68
C LEU A 48 2.33 1.70 5.15
N ASN A 49 2.49 3.00 5.43
CA ASN A 49 2.69 3.50 6.79
C ASN A 49 1.42 3.38 7.65
N GLY A 50 0.25 3.68 7.08
CA GLY A 50 -1.04 3.55 7.75
C GLY A 50 -1.45 2.10 8.01
N ALA A 51 -1.03 1.17 7.14
CA ALA A 51 -1.19 -0.26 7.36
C ALA A 51 -0.34 -0.76 8.54
N ALA A 52 0.87 -0.21 8.73
CA ALA A 52 1.71 -0.53 9.89
C ALA A 52 1.07 -0.12 11.23
N GLY A 53 0.22 0.92 11.24
CA GLY A 53 -0.53 1.36 12.43
C GLY A 53 -1.80 0.55 12.72
N ARG A 54 -2.29 -0.26 11.77
CA ARG A 54 -3.51 -1.08 11.93
C ARG A 54 -3.22 -2.50 12.43
N SER A 55 -2.20 -2.65 13.27
CA SER A 55 -2.01 -3.89 14.03
C SER A 55 -3.16 -3.99 15.04
N SER A 56 -4.28 -4.59 14.62
CA SER A 56 -5.39 -4.92 15.50
C SER A 56 -4.89 -5.98 16.48
N ILE A 57 -4.41 -5.54 17.64
CA ILE A 57 -4.21 -6.41 18.79
C ILE A 57 -5.60 -6.90 19.19
N VAL A 58 -5.99 -8.06 18.66
CA VAL A 58 -7.15 -8.80 19.15
C VAL A 58 -6.74 -9.37 20.50
N ARG A 59 -6.99 -8.62 21.58
CA ARG A 59 -6.95 -9.20 22.93
C ARG A 59 -8.11 -10.18 23.04
N ILE A 60 -7.82 -11.47 22.83
CA ILE A 60 -8.71 -12.54 23.27
C ILE A 60 -8.75 -12.47 24.79
N ARG A 61 -9.76 -11.80 25.36
CA ARG A 61 -10.06 -11.94 26.78
C ARG A 61 -10.66 -13.33 26.94
N HIS A 62 -9.88 -14.23 27.54
CA HIS A 62 -10.41 -15.48 28.09
C HIS A 62 -11.43 -15.10 29.18
N ALA A 63 -12.70 -14.96 28.81
CA ALA A 63 -13.82 -14.95 29.74
C ALA A 63 -14.17 -16.42 30.06
N GLY A 64 -13.22 -17.13 30.66
CA GLY A 64 -13.43 -18.46 31.22
C GLY A 64 -13.94 -18.32 32.64
N LYS A 65 -15.25 -18.12 32.75
CA LYS A 65 -16.05 -18.21 33.98
C LYS A 65 -15.58 -19.38 34.84
N GLY A 66 -15.34 -19.12 36.13
CA GLY A 66 -15.22 -20.19 37.12
C GLY A 66 -16.49 -21.04 37.13
N VAL A 67 -16.32 -22.36 37.11
CA VAL A 67 -17.36 -23.32 37.51
C VAL A 67 -16.66 -24.52 38.16
N ARG A 68 -16.91 -24.62 39.48
CA ARG A 68 -16.71 -25.74 40.41
C ARG A 68 -15.30 -26.08 40.86
#